data_AF-A0AAN5PJ08-F1
#
_entry.id   AF-A0AAN5PJ08-F1
#
_cell.length_a   1.000
_cell.length_b   1.000
_cell.length_c   1.000
_cell.angle_alpha   90.00
_cell.angle_beta   90.00
_cell.angle_gamma   90.00
#
_symmetry.space_group_name_H-M   'P 1'
#
loop_
_entity.id
_entity.type
_entity.pdbx_description
1 polymer ?
#
loop_
_entity_poly.entity_id
_entity_poly.type
_entity_poly.pdbx_seq_one_letter_code
_entity_poly.pdbx_strand_id
1 'polypeptide(L)'
;MSITAQELVKQYKLRLTPAMENDLLSEESRLKKELEAVPFNSEETLYKSILQMIIVFYEENTLEENRYLLQDHELIKQLSALMWDDIQIKLIPFLIQKNFTLSEIKELLFDDAYYRSLHVLVDFGLTQDIPELLAHQEKREQLKFINTLANDHCRKLCLIFWVKGSLSIKEIQDIVNATSHYPMLAETLIALDKTKTISIKQLKKLALDPKKHQQESILYHYSEQFKAYNLRKSDLSQLNLDDLDALGKSFKVLKEAGIANDYAYRLVLKNNKTGQLLRLFLPGLAKIESLSHRKALIELLYIGAQKGVVTQGKALLQIKDSNLLALSRALRERFICVQQMQDLGFKKEIIAFTGEENNINSSRFRHVIMRVEEKCKDIHERLRKSSLDKDKVGNWQRADEKYRQTLYSIAYDGITKSGVDLHIKMKSAEKEILSIVDPEIKSIIHKVLVVIANIIITALTLGFANDLKESATGNYWFFNQSPSGEVIRALNKEVLTTIDSPELITILP
;
A
#
# COMPACT_ATOMS: atom_id res chain seq x y z
N MET A 1 47.30 44.02 15.15
CA MET A 1 45.96 43.68 15.65
C MET A 1 45.80 42.18 15.48
N SER A 2 45.55 41.43 16.55
CA SER A 2 45.18 40.02 16.45
C SER A 2 43.73 39.99 15.94
N ILE A 3 43.52 39.38 14.78
CA ILE A 3 42.18 39.18 14.23
C ILE A 3 41.52 38.08 15.07
N THR A 4 40.31 38.33 15.57
CA THR A 4 39.58 37.37 16.40
C THR A 4 38.97 36.25 15.55
N ALA A 5 38.76 35.06 16.12
CA ALA A 5 38.13 33.94 15.41
C ALA A 5 36.77 34.32 14.79
N GLN A 6 35.99 35.15 15.48
CA GLN A 6 34.69 35.64 15.00
C GLN A 6 34.82 36.53 13.76
N GLU A 7 35.84 37.38 13.72
CA GLU A 7 36.14 38.21 12.55
C GLU A 7 36.59 37.35 11.37
N LEU A 8 37.42 36.32 11.60
CA LEU A 8 37.85 35.37 10.57
C LEU A 8 36.66 34.62 9.95
N VAL A 9 35.77 34.07 10.77
CA VAL A 9 34.56 33.37 10.33
C VAL A 9 33.70 34.28 9.45
N LYS A 10 33.49 35.53 9.89
CA LYS A 10 32.67 36.50 9.16
C LYS A 10 33.33 36.98 7.87
N GLN A 11 34.61 37.31 7.91
CA GLN A 11 35.38 37.82 6.77
C GLN A 11 35.44 36.78 5.65
N TYR A 12 35.74 35.53 5.99
CA TYR A 12 35.90 34.45 5.01
C TYR A 12 34.61 33.66 4.74
N LYS A 13 33.49 34.05 5.37
CA LYS A 13 32.18 33.39 5.26
C LYS A 13 32.26 31.89 5.54
N LEU A 14 32.95 31.53 6.61
CA LEU A 14 33.11 30.15 7.01
C LEU A 14 31.77 29.60 7.54
N ARG A 15 31.41 28.38 7.15
CA ARG A 15 30.17 27.73 7.61
C ARG A 15 30.40 27.05 8.94
N LEU A 16 29.52 27.29 9.90
CA LEU A 16 29.58 26.69 11.22
C LEU A 16 28.24 26.01 11.53
N THR A 17 28.29 24.92 12.30
CA THR A 17 27.09 24.35 12.91
C THR A 17 26.75 25.08 14.21
N PRO A 18 25.51 24.97 14.71
CA PRO A 18 25.12 25.60 15.98
C PRO A 18 26.00 25.16 17.17
N ALA A 19 26.52 23.93 17.14
CA ALA A 19 27.43 23.46 18.18
C ALA A 19 28.78 24.21 18.14
N MET A 20 29.32 24.45 16.95
CA MET A 20 30.57 25.18 16.75
C MET A 20 30.43 26.68 17.05
N GLU A 21 29.28 27.27 16.73
CA GLU A 21 28.96 28.66 17.11
C GLU A 21 28.94 28.82 18.64
N ASN A 22 28.29 27.89 19.34
CA ASN A 22 28.27 27.88 20.81
C ASN A 22 29.66 27.69 21.41
N ASP A 23 30.47 26.79 20.83
CA ASP A 23 31.86 26.61 21.25
C ASP A 23 32.65 27.91 21.07
N LEU A 24 32.58 28.59 19.93
CA LEU A 24 33.28 29.86 19.66
C LEU A 24 32.92 30.99 20.65
N LEU A 25 31.74 30.94 21.27
CA LEU A 25 31.30 31.91 22.27
C LEU A 25 31.76 31.56 23.70
N SER A 26 32.27 30.35 23.92
CA SER A 26 32.80 29.89 25.21
C SER A 26 34.18 30.49 25.51
N GLU A 27 34.44 30.81 26.78
CA GLU A 27 35.75 31.30 27.23
C GLU A 27 36.87 30.26 27.05
N GLU A 28 36.55 28.96 27.16
CA GLU A 28 37.49 27.86 26.99
C GLU A 28 37.52 27.28 25.57
N SER A 29 36.97 28.01 24.59
CA SER A 29 36.78 27.49 23.23
C SER A 29 38.04 26.92 22.61
N ARG A 30 37.98 25.64 22.22
CA ARG A 30 39.09 24.96 21.54
C ARG A 30 39.12 25.38 20.06
N LEU A 31 37.96 25.52 19.43
CA LEU A 31 37.85 26.01 18.05
C LEU A 31 38.41 27.42 17.89
N LYS A 32 38.15 28.33 18.85
CA LYS A 32 38.71 29.69 18.85
C LYS A 32 40.24 29.65 18.80
N LYS A 33 40.86 28.85 19.67
CA LYS A 33 42.31 28.71 19.75
C LYS A 33 42.90 28.17 18.45
N GLU A 34 42.27 27.17 17.83
CA GLU A 34 42.75 26.60 16.56
C GLU A 34 42.67 27.62 15.41
N LEU A 35 41.58 28.40 15.30
CA LEU A 35 41.45 29.41 14.24
C LEU A 35 42.41 30.59 14.43
N GLU A 36 42.56 31.09 15.66
CA GLU A 36 43.45 32.23 15.98
C GLU A 36 44.93 31.85 15.91
N ALA A 37 45.27 30.56 16.06
CA ALA A 37 46.64 30.06 15.94
C ALA A 37 47.13 29.98 14.49
N VAL A 38 46.26 30.08 13.48
CA VAL A 38 46.67 30.04 12.08
C VAL A 38 47.42 31.32 11.69
N PRO A 39 48.71 31.24 11.34
CA PRO A 39 49.48 32.42 10.97
C PRO A 39 48.90 33.07 9.70
N PHE A 40 48.77 34.40 9.73
CA PHE A 40 48.26 35.16 8.59
C PHE A 40 49.06 34.86 7.32
N ASN A 41 48.36 34.60 6.23
CA ASN A 41 48.94 34.37 4.92
C ASN A 41 48.39 35.41 3.92
N SER A 42 49.29 36.09 3.20
CA SER A 42 48.94 37.11 2.20
C SER A 42 48.17 36.53 1.01
N GLU A 43 48.24 35.23 0.77
CA GLU A 43 47.41 34.53 -0.21
C GLU A 43 46.06 34.18 0.41
N GLU A 44 45.07 35.07 0.23
CA GLU A 44 43.76 34.95 0.89
C GLU A 44 43.03 33.63 0.60
N THR A 45 43.17 33.08 -0.60
CA THR A 45 42.55 31.81 -1.00
C THR A 45 43.09 30.65 -0.19
N LEU A 46 44.41 30.56 -0.07
CA LEU A 46 45.09 29.55 0.74
C LEU A 46 44.74 29.71 2.22
N TYR A 47 44.78 30.94 2.74
CA TYR A 47 44.41 31.22 4.13
C TYR A 47 42.97 30.78 4.44
N LYS A 48 42.03 31.12 3.54
CA LYS A 48 40.64 30.68 3.64
C LYS A 48 40.51 29.16 3.63
N SER A 49 41.18 28.46 2.71
CA SER A 49 41.10 27.00 2.62
C SER A 49 41.61 26.31 3.89
N ILE A 50 42.71 26.80 4.48
CA ILE A 50 43.21 26.27 5.76
C ILE A 50 42.16 26.43 6.87
N LEU A 51 41.55 27.61 7.00
CA LEU A 51 40.50 27.86 7.99
C LEU A 51 39.27 26.97 7.77
N GLN A 52 38.87 26.75 6.52
CA GLN A 52 37.78 25.81 6.18
C GLN A 52 38.13 24.37 6.54
N MET A 53 39.36 23.91 6.26
CA MET A 53 39.79 22.57 6.63
C MET A 53 39.79 22.37 8.15
N ILE A 54 40.25 23.36 8.93
CA ILE A 54 40.20 23.31 10.39
C ILE A 54 38.76 23.15 10.88
N ILE A 55 37.82 23.94 10.35
CA ILE A 55 36.40 23.84 10.71
C ILE A 55 35.87 22.45 10.42
N VAL A 56 36.03 21.95 9.20
CA VAL A 56 35.48 20.64 8.80
C VAL A 56 36.09 19.50 9.61
N PHE A 57 37.41 19.49 9.82
CA PHE A 57 38.05 18.44 10.63
C PHE A 57 37.74 18.57 12.12
N TYR A 58 37.50 19.78 12.62
CA TYR A 58 37.05 19.99 13.99
C TYR A 58 35.65 19.43 14.21
N GLU A 59 34.72 19.69 13.28
CA GLU A 59 33.36 19.16 13.31
C GLU A 59 33.34 17.62 13.33
N GLU A 60 34.17 16.99 12.50
CA GLU A 60 34.29 15.54 12.41
C GLU A 60 35.14 14.91 13.54
N ASN A 61 35.71 15.71 14.45
CA ASN A 61 36.67 15.28 15.47
C ASN A 61 37.92 14.57 14.89
N THR A 62 38.34 14.93 13.67
CA THR A 62 39.49 14.35 12.97
C THR A 62 40.65 15.35 12.79
N LEU A 63 40.57 16.53 13.45
CA LEU A 63 41.57 17.60 13.32
C LEU A 63 42.99 17.15 13.67
N GLU A 64 43.17 16.42 14.76
CA GLU A 64 44.48 15.93 15.20
C GLU A 64 45.07 14.92 14.22
N GLU A 65 44.24 14.00 13.72
CA GLU A 65 44.63 12.97 12.74
C GLU A 65 45.09 13.59 11.41
N ASN A 66 44.50 14.74 11.05
CA ASN A 66 44.75 15.43 9.79
C ASN A 66 45.66 16.66 9.89
N ARG A 67 46.33 16.89 11.04
CA ARG A 67 47.25 18.04 11.20
C ARG A 67 48.37 18.07 10.16
N TYR A 68 48.84 16.90 9.71
CA TYR A 68 49.87 16.81 8.67
C TYR A 68 49.43 17.47 7.36
N LEU A 69 48.14 17.41 7.01
CA LEU A 69 47.60 18.06 5.81
C LEU A 69 47.58 19.58 5.94
N LEU A 70 47.28 20.10 7.13
CA LEU A 70 47.26 21.54 7.39
C LEU A 70 48.65 22.19 7.24
N GLN A 71 49.72 21.39 7.32
CA GLN A 71 51.10 21.85 7.13
C GLN A 71 51.56 21.81 5.66
N ASP A 72 50.86 21.06 4.80
CA ASP A 72 51.18 20.97 3.37
C ASP A 72 50.51 22.11 2.58
N HIS A 73 51.06 23.31 2.73
CA HIS A 73 50.50 24.51 2.10
C HIS A 73 50.49 24.45 0.57
N GLU A 74 51.44 23.73 -0.06
CA GLU A 74 51.50 23.60 -1.51
C GLU A 74 50.35 22.74 -2.03
N LEU A 75 50.07 21.62 -1.36
CA LEU A 75 48.92 20.78 -1.67
C LEU A 75 47.60 21.54 -1.47
N ILE A 76 47.43 22.23 -0.34
CA ILE A 76 46.22 23.01 -0.06
C ILE A 76 46.04 24.09 -1.11
N LYS A 77 47.11 24.81 -1.48
CA LYS A 77 47.06 25.84 -2.53
C LYS A 77 46.55 25.27 -3.84
N GLN A 78 47.05 24.10 -4.25
CA GLN A 78 46.67 23.44 -5.48
C GLN A 78 45.23 22.91 -5.47
N LEU A 79 44.66 22.62 -4.29
CA LEU A 79 43.28 22.14 -4.11
C LEU A 79 42.30 23.23 -3.67
N SER A 80 42.77 24.42 -3.31
CA SER A 80 41.97 25.51 -2.72
C SER A 80 40.71 25.84 -3.51
N ALA A 81 40.82 25.81 -4.85
CA ALA A 81 39.71 26.04 -5.75
C ALA A 81 38.60 24.99 -5.63
N LEU A 82 38.84 23.80 -5.05
CA LEU A 82 37.94 22.65 -4.94
C LEU A 82 37.48 22.38 -3.48
N MET A 83 37.56 23.37 -2.60
CA MET A 83 37.19 23.26 -1.18
C MET A 83 35.97 24.12 -0.82
N TRP A 84 35.00 24.21 -1.72
CA TRP A 84 33.79 25.02 -1.50
C TRP A 84 32.66 24.22 -0.81
N ASP A 85 32.69 22.89 -0.88
CA ASP A 85 31.76 21.96 -0.24
C ASP A 85 32.51 21.15 0.83
N ASP A 86 31.93 21.05 2.03
CA ASP A 86 32.54 20.37 3.17
C ASP A 86 32.84 18.88 2.84
N ILE A 87 32.03 18.25 1.98
CA ILE A 87 32.24 16.87 1.52
C ILE A 87 33.58 16.72 0.78
N GLN A 88 33.97 17.73 -0.03
CA GLN A 88 35.24 17.69 -0.75
C GLN A 88 36.41 17.68 0.24
N ILE A 89 36.33 18.52 1.28
CA ILE A 89 37.34 18.59 2.34
C ILE A 89 37.42 17.27 3.11
N LYS A 90 36.28 16.68 3.48
CA LYS A 90 36.22 15.37 4.18
C LYS A 90 36.87 14.24 3.39
N LEU A 91 36.87 14.32 2.06
CA LEU A 91 37.45 13.30 1.20
C LEU A 91 38.95 13.42 0.97
N ILE A 92 39.54 14.60 1.12
CA ILE A 92 40.98 14.82 0.86
C ILE A 92 41.87 13.81 1.63
N PRO A 93 41.70 13.61 2.95
CA PRO A 93 42.51 12.64 3.69
C PRO A 93 42.42 11.22 3.11
N PHE A 94 41.20 10.79 2.77
CA PHE A 94 40.95 9.47 2.20
C PHE A 94 41.66 9.29 0.85
N LEU A 95 41.56 10.28 -0.04
CA LEU A 95 42.17 10.22 -1.37
C LEU A 95 43.70 10.17 -1.29
N ILE A 96 44.30 10.93 -0.36
CA ILE A 96 45.74 10.92 -0.12
C ILE A 96 46.18 9.57 0.45
N GLN A 97 45.46 9.05 1.45
CA GLN A 97 45.76 7.75 2.06
C GLN A 97 45.68 6.60 1.04
N LYS A 98 44.82 6.71 0.02
CA LYS A 98 44.69 5.76 -1.08
C LYS A 98 45.69 5.99 -2.23
N ASN A 99 46.64 6.91 -2.07
CA ASN A 99 47.70 7.22 -3.03
C ASN A 99 47.18 7.67 -4.41
N PHE A 100 46.04 8.37 -4.46
CA PHE A 100 45.63 9.04 -5.71
C PHE A 100 46.61 10.16 -6.06
N THR A 101 46.93 10.29 -7.35
CA THR A 101 47.73 11.42 -7.83
C THR A 101 46.95 12.71 -7.69
N LEU A 102 47.65 13.84 -7.56
CA LEU A 102 47.01 15.16 -7.47
C LEU A 102 46.02 15.42 -8.63
N SER A 103 46.35 14.98 -9.85
CA SER A 103 45.48 15.16 -11.01
C SER A 103 44.16 14.39 -10.84
N GLU A 104 44.22 13.16 -10.34
CA GLU A 104 43.04 12.34 -10.06
C GLU A 104 42.22 12.93 -8.91
N ILE A 105 42.86 13.40 -7.84
CA ILE A 105 42.18 14.10 -6.74
C ILE A 105 41.38 15.28 -7.27
N LYS A 106 42.01 16.12 -8.12
CA LYS A 106 41.33 17.27 -8.71
C LYS A 106 40.13 16.87 -9.56
N GLU A 107 40.27 15.83 -10.37
CA GLU A 107 39.17 15.31 -11.19
C GLU A 107 38.00 14.82 -10.33
N LEU A 108 38.28 14.00 -9.31
CA LEU A 108 37.28 13.40 -8.44
C LEU A 108 36.55 14.43 -7.57
N LEU A 109 37.26 15.47 -7.12
CA LEU A 109 36.66 16.55 -6.32
C LEU A 109 35.89 17.56 -7.17
N PHE A 110 36.20 17.70 -8.46
CA PHE A 110 35.52 18.65 -9.34
C PHE A 110 34.10 18.22 -9.73
N ASP A 111 33.91 16.92 -10.03
CA ASP A 111 32.62 16.38 -10.48
C ASP A 111 31.77 15.92 -9.28
N ASP A 112 30.56 16.46 -9.16
CA ASP A 112 29.67 16.20 -8.02
C ASP A 112 29.25 14.74 -7.89
N ALA A 113 29.15 14.04 -9.02
CA ALA A 113 28.82 12.63 -9.01
C ALA A 113 29.90 11.78 -8.33
N TYR A 114 31.17 12.17 -8.48
CA TYR A 114 32.27 11.42 -7.90
C TYR A 114 32.42 11.72 -6.41
N TYR A 115 32.62 12.97 -6.02
CA TYR A 115 32.88 13.27 -4.61
C TYR A 115 31.68 12.92 -3.72
N ARG A 116 30.42 13.11 -4.16
CA ARG A 116 29.27 12.72 -3.33
C ARG A 116 29.15 11.20 -3.19
N SER A 117 29.37 10.45 -4.27
CA SER A 117 29.33 8.99 -4.22
C SER A 117 30.45 8.41 -3.37
N LEU A 118 31.66 8.95 -3.51
CA LEU A 118 32.83 8.53 -2.74
C LEU A 118 32.64 8.77 -1.25
N HIS A 119 32.09 9.92 -0.86
CA HIS A 119 31.80 10.19 0.55
C HIS A 119 30.87 9.14 1.15
N VAL A 120 29.78 8.80 0.45
CA VAL A 120 28.87 7.75 0.91
C VAL A 120 29.58 6.39 1.01
N LEU A 121 30.46 6.05 0.08
CA LEU A 121 31.24 4.81 0.13
C LEU A 121 32.24 4.78 1.31
N VAL A 122 32.86 5.91 1.62
CA VAL A 122 33.73 6.08 2.79
C VAL A 122 32.93 5.89 4.07
N ASP A 123 31.75 6.51 4.19
CA ASP A 123 30.84 6.36 5.34
C ASP A 123 30.42 4.89 5.56
N PHE A 124 30.27 4.12 4.47
CA PHE A 124 29.98 2.69 4.54
C PHE A 124 31.22 1.81 4.79
N GLY A 125 32.43 2.37 4.76
CA GLY A 125 33.69 1.62 4.83
C GLY A 125 33.94 0.74 3.61
N LEU A 126 33.34 1.05 2.45
CA LEU A 126 33.46 0.29 1.20
C LEU A 126 34.54 0.91 0.30
N THR A 127 35.78 0.94 0.80
CA THR A 127 36.85 1.76 0.22
C THR A 127 38.01 0.98 -0.42
N GLN A 128 38.01 -0.34 -0.30
CA GLN A 128 39.18 -1.16 -0.63
C GLN A 128 39.52 -1.09 -2.13
N ASP A 129 38.53 -1.32 -2.99
CA ASP A 129 38.73 -1.51 -4.43
C ASP A 129 38.41 -0.24 -5.25
N ILE A 130 38.14 0.90 -4.59
CA ILE A 130 37.75 2.15 -5.24
C ILE A 130 38.75 2.60 -6.33
N PRO A 131 40.08 2.63 -6.10
CA PRO A 131 41.02 3.06 -7.12
C PRO A 131 40.96 2.22 -8.40
N GLU A 132 40.90 0.89 -8.25
CA GLU A 132 40.80 -0.05 -9.37
C GLU A 132 39.48 0.13 -10.12
N LEU A 133 38.36 0.28 -9.40
CA LEU A 133 37.05 0.49 -10.01
C LEU A 133 36.99 1.80 -10.81
N LEU A 134 37.57 2.88 -10.28
CA LEU A 134 37.62 4.18 -10.96
C LEU A 134 38.54 4.19 -12.18
N ALA A 135 39.44 3.23 -12.36
CA ALA A 135 40.23 3.12 -13.59
C ALA A 135 39.36 2.72 -14.80
N HIS A 136 38.17 2.15 -14.57
CA HIS A 136 37.26 1.74 -15.63
C HIS A 136 36.25 2.83 -16.00
N GLN A 137 36.21 3.20 -17.29
CA GLN A 137 35.27 4.21 -17.82
C GLN A 137 33.81 3.87 -17.53
N GLU A 138 33.41 2.60 -17.69
CA GLU A 138 32.03 2.17 -17.40
C GLU A 138 31.65 2.43 -15.94
N LYS A 139 32.56 2.16 -14.99
CA LYS A 139 32.31 2.40 -13.55
C LYS A 139 32.17 3.89 -13.24
N ARG A 140 32.95 4.76 -13.91
CA ARG A 140 32.79 6.23 -13.83
C ARG A 140 31.42 6.68 -14.33
N GLU A 141 30.95 6.15 -15.45
CA GLU A 141 29.62 6.45 -15.99
C GLU A 141 28.49 5.95 -15.08
N GLN A 142 28.65 4.78 -14.46
CA GLN A 142 27.72 4.27 -13.47
C GLN A 142 27.56 5.22 -12.27
N LEU A 143 28.65 5.80 -11.75
CA LEU A 143 28.56 6.78 -10.65
C LEU A 143 27.79 8.04 -11.05
N LYS A 144 28.01 8.53 -12.28
CA LYS A 144 27.23 9.64 -12.83
C LYS A 144 25.74 9.33 -12.85
N PHE A 145 25.37 8.16 -13.35
CA PHE A 145 23.98 7.70 -13.30
C PHE A 145 23.45 7.62 -11.86
N ILE A 146 24.18 6.96 -10.94
CA ILE A 146 23.75 6.77 -9.55
C ILE A 146 23.53 8.11 -8.84
N ASN A 147 24.37 9.12 -9.09
CA ASN A 147 24.21 10.44 -8.47
C ASN A 147 22.89 11.14 -8.88
N THR A 148 22.36 10.86 -10.07
CA THR A 148 21.07 11.43 -10.52
C THR A 148 19.86 10.88 -9.77
N LEU A 149 20.00 9.78 -9.02
CA LEU A 149 18.89 9.14 -8.32
C LEU A 149 18.45 9.98 -7.13
N ALA A 150 17.19 10.43 -7.09
CA ALA A 150 16.67 11.28 -6.02
C ALA A 150 16.50 10.56 -4.67
N ASN A 151 16.22 9.25 -4.67
CA ASN A 151 16.03 8.47 -3.45
C ASN A 151 17.38 8.05 -2.85
N ASP A 152 17.69 8.56 -1.66
CA ASP A 152 18.95 8.31 -0.95
C ASP A 152 19.19 6.81 -0.66
N HIS A 153 18.18 6.07 -0.19
CA HIS A 153 18.32 4.64 0.04
C HIS A 153 18.59 3.86 -1.25
N CYS A 154 17.91 4.20 -2.34
CA CYS A 154 18.17 3.60 -3.65
C CYS A 154 19.61 3.88 -4.11
N ARG A 155 20.05 5.14 -4.00
CA ARG A 155 21.43 5.55 -4.31
C ARG A 155 22.45 4.73 -3.52
N LYS A 156 22.27 4.65 -2.20
CA LYS A 156 23.13 3.87 -1.29
C LYS A 156 23.17 2.39 -1.67
N LEU A 157 22.03 1.78 -1.99
CA LEU A 157 21.99 0.39 -2.45
C LEU A 157 22.75 0.20 -3.79
N CYS A 158 22.56 1.10 -4.76
CA CYS A 158 23.28 1.05 -6.03
C CYS A 158 24.79 1.20 -5.83
N LEU A 159 25.25 2.02 -4.89
CA LEU A 159 26.66 2.15 -4.52
C LEU A 159 27.24 0.85 -3.93
N ILE A 160 26.48 0.13 -3.09
CA ILE A 160 26.87 -1.19 -2.59
C ILE A 160 27.08 -2.17 -3.75
N PHE A 161 26.16 -2.20 -4.71
CA PHE A 161 26.30 -3.02 -5.91
C PHE A 161 27.43 -2.57 -6.83
N TRP A 162 27.72 -1.27 -6.87
CA TRP A 162 28.81 -0.70 -7.66
C TRP A 162 30.18 -1.14 -7.11
N VAL A 163 30.37 -1.16 -5.78
CA VAL A 163 31.63 -1.63 -5.18
C VAL A 163 31.74 -3.14 -5.19
N LYS A 164 30.76 -3.84 -4.62
CA LYS A 164 30.87 -5.28 -4.36
C LYS A 164 30.51 -6.14 -5.57
N GLY A 165 29.89 -5.55 -6.59
CA GLY A 165 29.29 -6.25 -7.71
C GLY A 165 29.85 -5.83 -9.07
N SER A 166 29.67 -6.72 -10.04
CA SER A 166 29.89 -6.47 -11.46
C SER A 166 28.51 -6.34 -12.13
N LEU A 167 27.88 -5.17 -11.96
CA LEU A 167 26.64 -4.85 -12.66
C LEU A 167 26.93 -3.90 -13.81
N SER A 168 26.21 -4.10 -14.92
CA SER A 168 26.09 -3.12 -16.00
C SER A 168 25.11 -1.99 -15.61
N ILE A 169 25.16 -0.87 -16.33
CA ILE A 169 24.20 0.24 -16.14
C ILE A 169 22.74 -0.25 -16.25
N LYS A 170 22.45 -1.16 -17.18
CA LYS A 170 21.11 -1.74 -17.35
C LYS A 170 20.66 -2.50 -16.12
N GLU A 171 21.54 -3.30 -15.51
CA GLU A 171 21.19 -4.05 -14.30
C GLU A 171 21.04 -3.15 -13.08
N ILE A 172 21.76 -2.01 -13.02
CA ILE A 172 21.53 -0.98 -12.01
C ILE A 172 20.15 -0.35 -12.23
N GLN A 173 19.76 -0.05 -13.46
CA GLN A 173 18.41 0.44 -13.79
C GLN A 173 17.32 -0.55 -13.38
N ASP A 174 17.53 -1.86 -13.57
CA ASP A 174 16.57 -2.88 -13.10
C ASP A 174 16.38 -2.83 -11.58
N ILE A 175 17.44 -2.59 -10.80
CA ILE A 175 17.38 -2.41 -9.34
C ILE A 175 16.66 -1.11 -8.98
N VAL A 176 16.92 -0.02 -9.71
CA VAL A 176 16.23 1.27 -9.51
C VAL A 176 14.73 1.11 -9.77
N ASN A 177 14.34 0.39 -10.83
CA ASN A 177 12.95 0.09 -11.15
C ASN A 177 12.30 -0.75 -10.03
N ALA A 178 13.01 -1.78 -9.53
CA ALA A 178 12.52 -2.61 -8.44
C ALA A 178 12.32 -1.82 -7.14
N THR A 179 13.28 -0.95 -6.76
CA THR A 179 13.16 -0.11 -5.55
C THR A 179 12.09 0.98 -5.67
N SER A 180 11.85 1.46 -6.88
CA SER A 180 10.74 2.39 -7.16
C SER A 180 9.38 1.71 -7.00
N HIS A 181 9.26 0.46 -7.45
CA HIS A 181 8.04 -0.32 -7.29
C HIS A 181 7.84 -0.82 -5.84
N TYR A 182 8.93 -1.08 -5.12
CA TYR A 182 8.93 -1.58 -3.74
C TYR A 182 9.75 -0.67 -2.80
N PRO A 183 9.14 0.38 -2.22
CA PRO A 183 9.87 1.41 -1.48
C PRO A 183 10.69 0.91 -0.28
N MET A 184 10.26 -0.19 0.33
CA MET A 184 10.95 -0.82 1.49
C MET A 184 12.18 -1.65 1.10
N LEU A 185 12.37 -1.93 -0.19
CA LEU A 185 13.40 -2.84 -0.69
C LEU A 185 14.80 -2.33 -0.39
N ALA A 186 15.07 -1.06 -0.67
CA ALA A 186 16.41 -0.51 -0.57
C ALA A 186 16.97 -0.58 0.86
N GLU A 187 16.20 -0.11 1.83
CA GLU A 187 16.54 -0.16 3.25
C GLU A 187 16.76 -1.61 3.73
N THR A 188 15.90 -2.54 3.29
CA THR A 188 15.99 -3.96 3.64
C THR A 188 17.30 -4.56 3.13
N LEU A 189 17.63 -4.34 1.85
CA LEU A 189 18.84 -4.91 1.25
C LEU A 189 20.12 -4.28 1.82
N ILE A 190 20.12 -2.98 2.13
CA ILE A 190 21.25 -2.33 2.81
C ILE A 190 21.45 -2.96 4.20
N ALA A 191 20.38 -3.18 4.96
CA ALA A 191 20.48 -3.79 6.27
C ALA A 191 20.96 -5.24 6.22
N LEU A 192 20.52 -6.00 5.23
CA LEU A 192 20.97 -7.37 4.97
C LEU A 192 22.45 -7.42 4.54
N ASP A 193 22.94 -6.47 3.76
CA ASP A 193 24.36 -6.38 3.41
C ASP A 193 25.24 -6.09 4.65
N LYS A 194 24.75 -5.24 5.56
CA LYS A 194 25.45 -4.90 6.82
C LYS A 194 25.66 -6.10 7.75
N THR A 195 24.84 -7.16 7.66
CA THR A 195 25.06 -8.37 8.48
C THR A 195 26.29 -9.17 8.06
N LYS A 196 26.83 -8.93 6.85
CA LYS A 196 27.94 -9.69 6.24
C LYS A 196 27.66 -11.18 6.07
N THR A 197 26.41 -11.63 6.23
CA THR A 197 26.02 -13.05 6.08
C THR A 197 25.52 -13.39 4.68
N ILE A 198 25.25 -12.39 3.84
CA ILE A 198 24.69 -12.55 2.50
C ILE A 198 25.72 -12.06 1.47
N SER A 199 25.96 -12.88 0.45
CA SER A 199 26.83 -12.50 -0.67
C SER A 199 26.16 -11.50 -1.61
N ILE A 200 26.94 -10.70 -2.32
CA ILE A 200 26.42 -9.74 -3.31
C ILE A 200 25.57 -10.41 -4.42
N LYS A 201 25.93 -11.64 -4.83
CA LYS A 201 25.17 -12.43 -5.80
C LYS A 201 23.78 -12.79 -5.26
N GLN A 202 23.69 -13.15 -3.98
CA GLN A 202 22.41 -13.41 -3.32
C GLN A 202 21.60 -12.14 -3.15
N LEU A 203 22.24 -11.01 -2.78
CA LEU A 203 21.57 -9.72 -2.65
C LEU A 203 20.94 -9.27 -3.98
N LYS A 204 21.67 -9.42 -5.09
CA LYS A 204 21.16 -9.16 -6.44
C LYS A 204 19.96 -10.05 -6.75
N LYS A 205 20.05 -11.35 -6.46
CA LYS A 205 18.95 -12.30 -6.68
C LYS A 205 17.71 -11.91 -5.86
N LEU A 206 17.88 -11.45 -4.62
CA LEU A 206 16.78 -10.96 -3.79
C LEU A 206 16.16 -9.68 -4.38
N ALA A 207 16.99 -8.71 -4.79
CA ALA A 207 16.52 -7.46 -5.39
C ALA A 207 15.58 -7.69 -6.59
N LEU A 208 15.85 -8.74 -7.37
CA LEU A 208 15.11 -9.09 -8.59
C LEU A 208 14.09 -10.23 -8.40
N ASP A 209 13.85 -10.69 -7.16
CA ASP A 209 12.82 -11.69 -6.82
C ASP A 209 11.74 -11.02 -5.95
N PRO A 210 10.66 -10.48 -6.57
CA PRO A 210 9.56 -9.80 -5.88
C PRO A 210 9.04 -10.52 -4.64
N LYS A 211 8.81 -11.82 -4.76
CA LYS A 211 8.20 -12.59 -3.69
C LYS A 211 9.16 -12.67 -2.50
N LYS A 212 10.43 -12.99 -2.75
CA LYS A 212 11.41 -13.16 -1.66
C LYS A 212 11.76 -11.86 -0.97
N HIS A 213 12.01 -10.78 -1.72
CA HIS A 213 12.36 -9.54 -1.05
C HIS A 213 11.18 -8.92 -0.32
N GLN A 214 9.94 -9.14 -0.74
CA GLN A 214 8.77 -8.69 0.03
C GLN A 214 8.71 -9.41 1.38
N GLN A 215 8.98 -10.72 1.39
CA GLN A 215 9.07 -11.49 2.64
C GLN A 215 10.17 -10.94 3.56
N GLU A 216 11.37 -10.71 3.03
CA GLU A 216 12.48 -10.13 3.80
C GLU A 216 12.19 -8.71 4.27
N SER A 217 11.55 -7.89 3.43
CA SER A 217 11.18 -6.51 3.77
C SER A 217 10.19 -6.48 4.93
N ILE A 218 9.16 -7.34 4.89
CA ILE A 218 8.21 -7.46 5.99
C ILE A 218 8.90 -7.95 7.28
N LEU A 219 9.82 -8.92 7.18
CA LEU A 219 10.56 -9.42 8.34
C LEU A 219 11.48 -8.36 8.95
N TYR A 220 12.12 -7.54 8.13
CA TYR A 220 13.01 -6.48 8.57
C TYR A 220 12.24 -5.34 9.25
N HIS A 221 11.29 -4.74 8.51
CA HIS A 221 10.55 -3.54 8.94
C HIS A 221 9.60 -3.79 10.11
N TYR A 222 9.16 -5.04 10.30
CA TYR A 222 8.25 -5.45 11.37
C TYR A 222 8.87 -6.49 12.31
N SER A 223 10.21 -6.55 12.38
CA SER A 223 10.95 -7.53 13.20
C SER A 223 10.54 -7.51 14.68
N GLU A 224 10.24 -6.33 15.22
CA GLU A 224 9.74 -6.16 16.59
C GLU A 224 8.38 -6.81 16.78
N GLN A 225 7.44 -6.61 15.86
CA GLN A 225 6.10 -7.22 15.91
C GLN A 225 6.19 -8.73 15.73
N PHE A 226 7.08 -9.23 14.87
CA PHE A 226 7.33 -10.66 14.73
C PHE A 226 7.78 -11.30 16.05
N LYS A 227 8.70 -10.64 16.77
CA LYS A 227 9.20 -11.08 18.07
C LYS A 227 8.12 -10.95 19.16
N ALA A 228 7.56 -9.76 19.34
CA ALA A 228 6.61 -9.45 20.42
C ALA A 228 5.31 -10.28 20.31
N TYR A 229 4.83 -10.50 19.09
CA TYR A 229 3.54 -11.17 18.86
C TYR A 229 3.69 -12.63 18.43
N ASN A 230 4.90 -13.19 18.48
CA ASN A 230 5.20 -14.57 18.06
C ASN A 230 4.66 -14.91 16.65
N LEU A 231 4.84 -14.00 15.69
CA LEU A 231 4.43 -14.23 14.30
C LEU A 231 5.42 -15.19 13.62
N ARG A 232 4.92 -16.09 12.77
CA ARG A 232 5.77 -17.10 12.14
C ARG A 232 6.22 -16.65 10.77
N LYS A 233 7.53 -16.74 10.51
CA LYS A 233 8.11 -16.50 9.19
C LYS A 233 7.54 -17.44 8.12
N SER A 234 7.20 -18.67 8.50
CA SER A 234 6.60 -19.67 7.60
C SER A 234 5.29 -19.19 6.99
N ASP A 235 4.52 -18.36 7.70
CA ASP A 235 3.21 -17.90 7.21
C ASP A 235 3.36 -16.96 6.00
N LEU A 236 4.46 -16.20 5.93
CA LEU A 236 4.79 -15.37 4.76
C LEU A 236 5.03 -16.20 3.49
N SER A 237 5.54 -17.43 3.63
CA SER A 237 5.82 -18.30 2.48
C SER A 237 4.55 -18.78 1.77
N GLN A 238 3.43 -18.83 2.50
CA GLN A 238 2.13 -19.27 2.01
C GLN A 238 1.40 -18.19 1.22
N LEU A 239 1.80 -16.92 1.35
CA LEU A 239 1.17 -15.81 0.65
C LEU A 239 1.73 -15.66 -0.78
N ASN A 240 0.86 -15.21 -1.70
CA ASN A 240 1.27 -14.81 -3.04
C ASN A 240 1.83 -13.36 -3.03
N LEU A 241 2.31 -12.87 -4.17
CA LEU A 241 2.92 -11.54 -4.24
C LEU A 241 1.95 -10.42 -3.86
N ASP A 242 0.72 -10.45 -4.37
CA ASP A 242 -0.31 -9.43 -4.07
C ASP A 242 -0.68 -9.44 -2.57
N ASP A 243 -0.80 -10.63 -1.98
CA ASP A 243 -1.09 -10.80 -0.56
C ASP A 243 0.08 -10.31 0.32
N LEU A 244 1.34 -10.44 -0.13
CA LEU A 244 2.51 -9.90 0.56
C LEU A 244 2.55 -8.37 0.50
N ASP A 245 2.33 -7.78 -0.66
CA ASP A 245 2.25 -6.32 -0.81
C ASP A 245 1.12 -5.73 0.06
N ALA A 246 -0.07 -6.34 0.01
CA ALA A 246 -1.19 -5.94 0.84
C ALA A 246 -0.92 -6.14 2.34
N LEU A 247 -0.20 -7.19 2.72
CA LEU A 247 0.24 -7.42 4.10
C LEU A 247 1.19 -6.32 4.58
N GLY A 248 2.21 -5.96 3.79
CA GLY A 248 3.16 -4.90 4.12
C GLY A 248 2.46 -3.56 4.34
N LYS A 249 1.51 -3.21 3.46
CA LYS A 249 0.66 -2.01 3.59
C LYS A 249 -0.25 -2.09 4.82
N SER A 250 -0.84 -3.26 5.10
CA SER A 250 -1.70 -3.45 6.27
C SER A 250 -0.92 -3.30 7.58
N PHE A 251 0.27 -3.90 7.69
CA PHE A 251 1.13 -3.76 8.85
C PHE A 251 1.58 -2.31 9.07
N LYS A 252 1.82 -1.55 7.99
CA LYS A 252 2.13 -0.12 8.05
C LYS A 252 0.98 0.64 8.70
N VAL A 253 -0.25 0.42 8.21
CA VAL A 253 -1.46 1.05 8.76
C VAL A 253 -1.66 0.72 10.23
N LEU A 254 -1.50 -0.55 10.63
CA LEU A 254 -1.62 -0.94 12.04
C LEU A 254 -0.57 -0.26 12.93
N LYS A 255 0.69 -0.20 12.45
CA LYS A 255 1.81 0.41 13.18
C LYS A 255 1.61 1.91 13.34
N GLU A 256 1.28 2.62 12.27
CA GLU A 256 1.01 4.07 12.28
C GLU A 256 -0.24 4.42 13.10
N ALA A 257 -1.25 3.53 13.10
CA ALA A 257 -2.41 3.67 13.96
C ALA A 257 -2.12 3.30 15.43
N GLY A 258 -0.90 2.89 15.79
CA GLY A 258 -0.54 2.53 17.17
C GLY A 258 -1.31 1.33 17.71
N ILE A 259 -1.71 0.39 16.85
CA ILE A 259 -2.40 -0.83 17.27
C ILE A 259 -1.37 -1.79 17.86
N ALA A 260 -1.40 -1.98 19.18
CA ALA A 260 -0.49 -2.88 19.90
C ALA A 260 -1.07 -4.30 20.12
N ASN A 261 -2.17 -4.62 19.47
CA ASN A 261 -2.88 -5.89 19.64
C ASN A 261 -2.20 -7.01 18.82
N ASP A 262 -1.67 -8.04 19.49
CA ASP A 262 -1.00 -9.17 18.85
C ASP A 262 -1.92 -9.92 17.87
N TYR A 263 -3.18 -10.07 18.26
CA TYR A 263 -4.22 -10.75 17.48
C TYR A 263 -4.49 -10.05 16.15
N ALA A 264 -4.41 -8.71 16.13
CA ALA A 264 -4.61 -7.92 14.92
C ALA A 264 -3.59 -8.27 13.83
N TYR A 265 -2.31 -8.34 14.19
CA TYR A 265 -1.24 -8.73 13.27
C TYR A 265 -1.33 -10.20 12.86
N ARG A 266 -1.64 -11.09 13.81
CA ARG A 266 -1.80 -12.53 13.52
C ARG A 266 -2.91 -12.81 12.54
N LEU A 267 -4.07 -12.14 12.66
CA LEU A 267 -5.19 -12.33 11.73
C LEU A 267 -4.85 -11.90 10.31
N VAL A 268 -4.21 -10.73 10.16
CA VAL A 268 -3.84 -10.19 8.84
C VAL A 268 -2.78 -11.06 8.16
N LEU A 269 -1.94 -11.76 8.92
CA LEU A 269 -0.92 -12.66 8.38
C LEU A 269 -1.50 -13.99 7.83
N LYS A 270 -2.67 -14.42 8.28
CA LYS A 270 -3.23 -15.74 7.91
C LYS A 270 -3.50 -15.86 6.41
N ASN A 271 -3.17 -17.01 5.84
CA ASN A 271 -3.56 -17.38 4.47
C ASN A 271 -4.98 -18.00 4.43
N ASN A 272 -6.00 -17.22 4.80
CA ASN A 272 -7.40 -17.62 4.75
C ASN A 272 -8.31 -16.45 4.36
N LYS A 273 -9.62 -16.70 4.21
CA LYS A 273 -10.61 -15.67 3.82
C LYS A 273 -10.55 -14.43 4.72
N THR A 274 -10.47 -14.62 6.04
CA THR A 274 -10.39 -13.52 7.02
C THR A 274 -9.13 -12.67 6.83
N GLY A 275 -7.95 -13.30 6.68
CA GLY A 275 -6.70 -12.58 6.45
C GLY A 275 -6.72 -11.83 5.12
N GLN A 276 -7.24 -12.45 4.05
CA GLN A 276 -7.42 -11.81 2.75
C GLN A 276 -8.36 -10.61 2.82
N LEU A 277 -9.48 -10.73 3.55
CA LEU A 277 -10.44 -9.65 3.74
C LEU A 277 -9.79 -8.46 4.45
N LEU A 278 -9.05 -8.71 5.54
CA LEU A 278 -8.37 -7.63 6.26
C LEU A 278 -7.29 -6.96 5.41
N ARG A 279 -6.51 -7.75 4.64
CA ARG A 279 -5.52 -7.22 3.69
C ARG A 279 -6.14 -6.40 2.56
N LEU A 280 -7.40 -6.65 2.19
CA LEU A 280 -8.14 -5.85 1.22
C LEU A 280 -8.53 -4.47 1.79
N PHE A 281 -8.99 -4.41 3.05
CA PHE A 281 -9.55 -3.18 3.61
C PHE A 281 -8.57 -2.29 4.36
N LEU A 282 -7.62 -2.87 5.12
CA LEU A 282 -6.70 -2.10 5.96
C LEU A 282 -5.88 -1.05 5.18
N PRO A 283 -5.30 -1.35 4.00
CA PRO A 283 -4.54 -0.35 3.26
C PRO A 283 -5.33 0.91 2.90
N GLY A 284 -6.64 0.77 2.62
CA GLY A 284 -7.51 1.90 2.30
C GLY A 284 -7.66 2.89 3.45
N LEU A 285 -7.58 2.41 4.70
CA LEU A 285 -7.72 3.24 5.90
C LEU A 285 -6.54 4.18 6.14
N ALA A 286 -5.42 4.00 5.42
CA ALA A 286 -4.28 4.94 5.46
C ALA A 286 -4.69 6.37 5.03
N LYS A 287 -5.72 6.49 4.18
CA LYS A 287 -6.23 7.77 3.66
C LYS A 287 -7.06 8.56 4.68
N ILE A 288 -7.45 7.94 5.79
CA ILE A 288 -8.22 8.61 6.84
C ILE A 288 -7.26 9.50 7.65
N GLU A 289 -7.43 10.82 7.53
CA GLU A 289 -6.57 11.82 8.18
C GLU A 289 -6.64 11.76 9.70
N SER A 290 -7.86 11.65 10.24
CA SER A 290 -8.08 11.55 11.69
C SER A 290 -7.59 10.20 12.22
N LEU A 291 -6.54 10.25 13.06
CA LEU A 291 -5.99 9.07 13.73
C LEU A 291 -7.04 8.35 14.59
N SER A 292 -7.91 9.09 15.28
CA SER A 292 -8.98 8.50 16.08
C SER A 292 -10.03 7.79 15.22
N HIS A 293 -10.41 8.37 14.08
CA HIS A 293 -11.32 7.72 13.13
C HIS A 293 -10.67 6.48 12.52
N ARG A 294 -9.41 6.57 12.12
CA ARG A 294 -8.65 5.43 11.60
C ARG A 294 -8.62 4.27 12.59
N LYS A 295 -8.30 4.53 13.86
CA LYS A 295 -8.34 3.52 14.94
C LYS A 295 -9.72 2.89 15.08
N ALA A 296 -10.78 3.69 15.16
CA ALA A 296 -12.14 3.19 15.30
C ALA A 296 -12.60 2.32 14.10
N LEU A 297 -12.23 2.70 12.87
CA LEU A 297 -12.53 1.92 11.67
C LEU A 297 -11.75 0.59 11.64
N ILE A 298 -10.48 0.60 12.07
CA ILE A 298 -9.69 -0.62 12.22
C ILE A 298 -10.36 -1.56 13.25
N GLU A 299 -10.76 -1.04 14.41
CA GLU A 299 -11.47 -1.83 15.42
C GLU A 299 -12.78 -2.41 14.89
N LEU A 300 -13.56 -1.61 14.14
CA LEU A 300 -14.80 -2.07 13.52
C LEU A 300 -14.57 -3.20 12.51
N LEU A 301 -13.49 -3.16 11.72
CA LEU A 301 -13.10 -4.25 10.83
C LEU A 301 -12.78 -5.52 11.60
N TYR A 302 -12.00 -5.42 12.67
CA TYR A 302 -11.66 -6.58 13.50
C TYR A 302 -12.88 -7.16 14.22
N ILE A 303 -13.80 -6.33 14.70
CA ILE A 303 -15.09 -6.80 15.26
C ILE A 303 -15.85 -7.61 14.22
N GLY A 304 -15.95 -7.13 12.98
CA GLY A 304 -16.59 -7.87 11.89
C GLY A 304 -15.88 -9.19 11.59
N ALA A 305 -14.56 -9.16 11.43
CA ALA A 305 -13.74 -10.32 11.10
C ALA A 305 -13.73 -11.41 12.18
N GLN A 306 -13.86 -11.03 13.45
CA GLN A 306 -13.77 -11.95 14.59
C GLN A 306 -15.16 -12.39 15.11
N LYS A 307 -16.08 -11.44 15.24
CA LYS A 307 -17.37 -11.63 15.94
C LYS A 307 -18.57 -11.59 14.99
N GLY A 308 -18.32 -11.40 13.69
CA GLY A 308 -19.33 -11.40 12.64
C GLY A 308 -20.09 -10.07 12.49
N VAL A 309 -20.81 -9.99 11.37
CA VAL A 309 -21.54 -8.80 10.89
C VAL A 309 -22.60 -8.29 11.89
N VAL A 310 -23.24 -9.19 12.65
CA VAL A 310 -24.25 -8.81 13.65
C VAL A 310 -23.64 -8.00 14.78
N THR A 311 -22.51 -8.47 15.33
CA THR A 311 -21.79 -7.78 16.41
C THR A 311 -21.21 -6.46 15.90
N GLN A 312 -20.68 -6.44 14.67
CA GLN A 312 -20.23 -5.22 14.01
C GLN A 312 -21.36 -4.19 13.87
N GLY A 313 -22.57 -4.62 13.51
CA GLY A 313 -23.75 -3.76 13.44
C GLY A 313 -24.12 -3.14 14.79
N LYS A 314 -23.99 -3.90 15.89
CA LYS A 314 -24.21 -3.37 17.25
C LYS A 314 -23.17 -2.32 17.63
N ALA A 315 -21.90 -2.52 17.27
CA ALA A 315 -20.84 -1.54 17.51
C ALA A 315 -21.09 -0.24 16.74
N LEU A 316 -21.60 -0.33 15.51
CA LEU A 316 -21.93 0.84 14.69
C LEU A 316 -23.01 1.73 15.33
N LEU A 317 -23.97 1.16 16.07
CA LEU A 317 -25.00 1.94 16.80
C LEU A 317 -24.44 2.78 17.95
N GLN A 318 -23.22 2.50 18.41
CA GLN A 318 -22.59 3.23 19.52
C GLN A 318 -21.80 4.46 19.03
N ILE A 319 -21.62 4.60 17.71
CA ILE A 319 -20.86 5.71 17.11
C ILE A 319 -21.74 6.96 17.08
N LYS A 320 -21.31 8.01 17.79
CA LYS A 320 -22.01 9.30 17.87
C LYS A 320 -21.55 10.33 16.84
N ASP A 321 -20.30 10.26 16.44
CA ASP A 321 -19.73 11.17 15.44
C ASP A 321 -20.33 10.86 14.05
N SER A 322 -20.93 11.86 13.41
CA SER A 322 -21.64 11.69 12.14
C SER A 322 -20.72 11.31 10.98
N ASN A 323 -19.51 11.86 10.96
CA ASN A 323 -18.53 11.61 9.89
C ASN A 323 -17.97 10.19 10.02
N LEU A 324 -17.60 9.79 11.24
CA LEU A 324 -17.16 8.43 11.54
C LEU A 324 -18.29 7.43 11.28
N LEU A 325 -19.54 7.76 11.60
CA LEU A 325 -20.69 6.91 11.34
C LEU A 325 -20.89 6.66 9.83
N ALA A 326 -20.77 7.70 9.00
CA ALA A 326 -20.85 7.59 7.55
C ALA A 326 -19.74 6.67 6.99
N LEU A 327 -18.49 6.92 7.40
CA LEU A 327 -17.35 6.08 7.03
C LEU A 327 -17.53 4.63 7.48
N SER A 328 -18.04 4.42 8.69
CA SER A 328 -18.29 3.10 9.27
C SER A 328 -19.39 2.34 8.54
N ARG A 329 -20.45 3.02 8.09
CA ARG A 329 -21.53 2.42 7.28
C ARG A 329 -21.00 1.98 5.92
N ALA A 330 -20.28 2.86 5.23
CA ALA A 330 -19.67 2.54 3.94
C ALA A 330 -18.67 1.38 4.04
N LEU A 331 -17.86 1.35 5.11
CA LEU A 331 -16.93 0.25 5.36
C LEU A 331 -17.66 -1.07 5.64
N ARG A 332 -18.70 -1.03 6.47
CA ARG A 332 -19.50 -2.22 6.83
C ARG A 332 -20.22 -2.81 5.61
N GLU A 333 -20.83 -1.98 4.77
CA GLU A 333 -21.48 -2.45 3.54
C GLU A 333 -20.48 -3.22 2.66
N ARG A 334 -19.32 -2.60 2.38
CA ARG A 334 -18.27 -3.25 1.59
C ARG A 334 -17.78 -4.53 2.24
N PHE A 335 -17.59 -4.53 3.56
CA PHE A 335 -17.18 -5.70 4.32
C PHE A 335 -18.16 -6.87 4.14
N ILE A 336 -19.47 -6.62 4.28
CA ILE A 336 -20.51 -7.65 4.14
C ILE A 336 -20.50 -8.23 2.73
N CYS A 337 -20.50 -7.38 1.71
CA CYS A 337 -20.52 -7.82 0.32
C CYS A 337 -19.26 -8.62 -0.04
N VAL A 338 -18.08 -8.17 0.38
CA VAL A 338 -16.82 -8.90 0.18
C VAL A 338 -16.84 -10.26 0.87
N GLN A 339 -17.29 -10.31 2.13
CA GLN A 339 -17.43 -11.57 2.85
C GLN A 339 -18.37 -12.53 2.11
N GLN A 340 -19.50 -12.03 1.61
CA GLN A 340 -20.44 -12.82 0.83
C GLN A 340 -19.81 -13.38 -0.46
N MET A 341 -19.05 -12.56 -1.20
CA MET A 341 -18.34 -13.03 -2.40
C MET A 341 -17.30 -14.11 -2.07
N GLN A 342 -16.57 -13.96 -0.96
CA GLN A 342 -15.63 -14.98 -0.48
C GLN A 342 -16.32 -16.27 -0.05
N ASP A 343 -17.46 -16.16 0.63
CA ASP A 343 -18.24 -17.31 1.11
C ASP A 343 -18.80 -18.13 -0.04
N LEU A 344 -19.28 -17.47 -1.09
CA LEU A 344 -19.75 -18.09 -2.33
C LEU A 344 -18.64 -18.53 -3.30
N GLY A 345 -17.36 -18.35 -2.95
CA GLY A 345 -16.23 -18.86 -3.74
C GLY A 345 -15.94 -18.08 -5.04
N PHE A 346 -16.29 -16.80 -5.11
CA PHE A 346 -15.97 -15.97 -6.27
C PHE A 346 -14.46 -15.74 -6.44
N LYS A 347 -14.04 -15.41 -7.67
CA LYS A 347 -12.63 -15.11 -8.00
C LYS A 347 -12.16 -13.82 -7.31
N LYS A 348 -10.85 -13.73 -7.06
CA LYS A 348 -10.20 -12.57 -6.42
C LYS A 348 -10.55 -11.23 -7.09
N GLU A 349 -10.67 -11.22 -8.41
CA GLU A 349 -11.03 -10.03 -9.21
C GLU A 349 -12.39 -9.44 -8.80
N ILE A 350 -13.42 -10.29 -8.70
CA ILE A 350 -14.77 -9.89 -8.30
C ILE A 350 -14.79 -9.46 -6.83
N ILE A 351 -14.07 -10.18 -5.98
CA ILE A 351 -13.92 -9.84 -4.56
C ILE A 351 -13.29 -8.44 -4.40
N ALA A 352 -12.20 -8.17 -5.12
CA ALA A 352 -11.53 -6.87 -5.09
C ALA A 352 -12.45 -5.75 -5.61
N PHE A 353 -13.10 -5.97 -6.76
CA PHE A 353 -14.08 -5.03 -7.33
C PHE A 353 -15.21 -4.69 -6.35
N THR A 354 -15.71 -5.68 -5.61
CA THR A 354 -16.76 -5.49 -4.60
C THR A 354 -16.30 -4.59 -3.45
N GLY A 355 -15.03 -4.66 -3.07
CA GLY A 355 -14.42 -3.90 -1.96
C GLY A 355 -14.02 -2.46 -2.29
N GLU A 356 -14.09 -2.03 -3.56
CA GLU A 356 -13.70 -0.68 -3.98
C GLU A 356 -14.59 0.40 -3.37
N GLU A 357 -13.99 1.44 -2.80
CA GLU A 357 -14.70 2.50 -2.08
C GLU A 357 -15.38 3.51 -3.00
N ASN A 358 -14.63 4.06 -3.96
CA ASN A 358 -15.04 5.23 -4.75
C ASN A 358 -15.35 4.89 -6.21
N ASN A 359 -15.98 3.74 -6.45
CA ASN A 359 -16.35 3.27 -7.78
C ASN A 359 -17.87 3.11 -7.88
N ILE A 360 -18.50 3.85 -8.80
CA ILE A 360 -19.96 3.85 -9.01
C ILE A 360 -20.43 2.45 -9.39
N ASN A 361 -19.72 1.76 -10.28
CA ASN A 361 -20.06 0.42 -10.72
C ASN A 361 -19.92 -0.61 -9.59
N SER A 362 -18.89 -0.49 -8.75
CA SER A 362 -18.77 -1.33 -7.55
C SER A 362 -19.88 -1.05 -6.55
N SER A 363 -20.30 0.21 -6.38
CA SER A 363 -21.44 0.58 -5.55
C SER A 363 -22.75 -0.01 -6.07
N ARG A 364 -22.96 0.03 -7.39
CA ARG A 364 -24.11 -0.62 -8.05
C ARG A 364 -24.11 -2.12 -7.83
N PHE A 365 -22.96 -2.76 -7.96
CA PHE A 365 -22.84 -4.19 -7.72
C PHE A 365 -23.14 -4.55 -6.26
N ARG A 366 -22.63 -3.78 -5.29
CA ARG A 366 -22.97 -3.96 -3.87
C ARG A 366 -24.46 -3.78 -3.59
N HIS A 367 -25.12 -2.82 -4.23
CA HIS A 367 -26.56 -2.64 -4.12
C HIS A 367 -27.32 -3.90 -4.53
N VAL A 368 -26.96 -4.48 -5.68
CA VAL A 368 -27.52 -5.76 -6.14
C VAL A 368 -27.27 -6.87 -5.11
N ILE A 369 -26.04 -6.99 -4.60
CA ILE A 369 -25.71 -8.01 -3.58
C ILE A 369 -26.64 -7.89 -2.37
N MET A 370 -26.75 -6.69 -1.81
CA MET A 370 -27.56 -6.41 -0.63
C MET A 370 -29.04 -6.71 -0.86
N ARG A 371 -29.59 -6.32 -2.02
CA ARG A 371 -30.99 -6.60 -2.38
C ARG A 371 -31.27 -8.09 -2.54
N VAL A 372 -30.40 -8.80 -3.22
CA VAL A 372 -30.55 -10.26 -3.39
C VAL A 372 -30.48 -10.96 -2.03
N GLU A 373 -29.53 -10.61 -1.17
CA GLU A 373 -29.44 -11.21 0.17
C GLU A 373 -30.68 -10.94 1.02
N GLU A 374 -31.20 -9.69 0.99
CA GLU A 374 -32.43 -9.30 1.67
C GLU A 374 -33.63 -10.16 1.19
N LYS A 375 -33.86 -10.21 -0.13
CA LYS A 375 -35.02 -10.92 -0.69
C LYS A 375 -34.91 -12.44 -0.55
N CYS A 376 -33.72 -13.02 -0.70
CA CYS A 376 -33.51 -14.45 -0.47
C CYS A 376 -33.78 -14.84 0.99
N LYS A 377 -33.39 -13.99 1.94
CA LYS A 377 -33.70 -14.18 3.37
C LYS A 377 -35.21 -14.10 3.64
N ASP A 378 -35.90 -13.12 3.04
CA ASP A 378 -37.36 -12.98 3.17
C ASP A 378 -38.10 -14.21 2.63
N ILE A 379 -37.67 -14.74 1.48
CA ILE A 379 -38.23 -15.96 0.89
C ILE A 379 -38.00 -17.16 1.82
N HIS A 380 -36.77 -17.32 2.33
CA HIS A 380 -36.45 -18.40 3.26
C HIS A 380 -37.33 -18.36 4.52
N GLU A 381 -37.46 -17.19 5.15
CA GLU A 381 -38.27 -17.02 6.35
C GLU A 381 -39.76 -17.25 6.09
N ARG A 382 -40.26 -16.84 4.91
CA ARG A 382 -41.65 -17.10 4.51
C ARG A 382 -41.92 -18.58 4.31
N LEU A 383 -41.06 -19.27 3.57
CA LEU A 383 -41.19 -20.72 3.34
C LEU A 383 -41.11 -21.48 4.67
N ARG A 384 -40.18 -21.10 5.55
CA ARG A 384 -40.00 -21.71 6.88
C ARG A 384 -41.25 -21.59 7.77
N LYS A 385 -41.96 -20.45 7.69
CA LYS A 385 -43.19 -20.20 8.47
C LYS A 385 -44.44 -20.84 7.87
N SER A 386 -44.40 -21.26 6.60
CA SER A 386 -45.53 -21.88 5.93
C SER A 386 -45.69 -23.34 6.34
N SER A 387 -46.87 -23.70 6.86
CA SER A 387 -47.22 -25.09 7.17
C SER A 387 -47.42 -25.95 5.91
N LEU A 388 -47.71 -25.32 4.77
CA LEU A 388 -48.04 -25.95 3.48
C LEU A 388 -46.81 -26.15 2.58
N ASP A 389 -45.70 -25.49 2.85
CA ASP A 389 -44.51 -25.47 1.97
C ASP A 389 -43.28 -26.16 2.59
N LYS A 390 -43.47 -27.08 3.56
CA LYS A 390 -42.37 -27.74 4.28
C LYS A 390 -41.35 -28.40 3.35
N ASP A 391 -41.81 -29.06 2.29
CA ASP A 391 -40.94 -29.71 1.30
C ASP A 391 -40.16 -28.71 0.44
N LYS A 392 -40.70 -27.48 0.27
CA LYS A 392 -40.04 -26.42 -0.50
C LYS A 392 -38.91 -25.76 0.25
N VAL A 393 -38.93 -25.72 1.59
CA VAL A 393 -37.85 -25.15 2.41
C VAL A 393 -36.53 -25.87 2.12
N GLY A 394 -36.55 -27.21 2.12
CA GLY A 394 -35.35 -28.01 1.85
C GLY A 394 -34.86 -27.85 0.40
N ASN A 395 -35.76 -27.73 -0.57
CA ASN A 395 -35.39 -27.50 -1.96
C ASN A 395 -34.83 -26.09 -2.19
N TRP A 396 -35.41 -25.07 -1.54
CA TRP A 396 -34.92 -23.70 -1.55
C TRP A 396 -33.51 -23.62 -0.95
N GLN A 397 -33.28 -24.22 0.22
CA GLN A 397 -31.97 -24.26 0.87
C GLN A 397 -30.87 -24.91 0.01
N ARG A 398 -31.23 -25.83 -0.90
CA ARG A 398 -30.27 -26.44 -1.84
C ARG A 398 -30.03 -25.59 -3.09
N ALA A 399 -30.94 -24.70 -3.43
CA ALA A 399 -30.92 -23.93 -4.68
C ALA A 399 -30.52 -22.45 -4.49
N ASP A 400 -30.71 -21.89 -3.30
CA ASP A 400 -30.53 -20.45 -3.04
C ASP A 400 -29.09 -19.99 -3.24
N GLU A 401 -28.09 -20.78 -2.86
CA GLU A 401 -26.67 -20.48 -3.08
C GLU A 401 -26.34 -20.33 -4.57
N LYS A 402 -26.76 -21.31 -5.38
CA LYS A 402 -26.55 -21.30 -6.82
C LYS A 402 -27.31 -20.14 -7.49
N TYR A 403 -28.53 -19.86 -7.03
CA TYR A 403 -29.31 -18.74 -7.53
C TYR A 403 -28.63 -17.40 -7.24
N ARG A 404 -28.16 -17.17 -6.01
CA ARG A 404 -27.38 -15.98 -5.64
C ARG A 404 -26.11 -15.86 -6.47
N GLN A 405 -25.33 -16.94 -6.60
CA GLN A 405 -24.13 -16.96 -7.44
C GLN A 405 -24.44 -16.56 -8.89
N THR A 406 -25.57 -17.05 -9.43
CA THR A 406 -26.00 -16.74 -10.79
C THR A 406 -26.37 -15.26 -10.94
N LEU A 407 -27.16 -14.71 -10.02
CA LEU A 407 -27.52 -13.29 -10.03
C LEU A 407 -26.30 -12.36 -9.91
N TYR A 408 -25.36 -12.68 -9.02
CA TYR A 408 -24.13 -11.90 -8.87
C TYR A 408 -23.24 -11.99 -10.12
N SER A 409 -23.17 -13.16 -10.76
CA SER A 409 -22.43 -13.31 -12.01
C SER A 409 -23.06 -12.49 -13.14
N ILE A 410 -24.39 -12.51 -13.27
CA ILE A 410 -25.12 -11.69 -14.26
C ILE A 410 -24.89 -10.21 -14.00
N ALA A 411 -25.01 -9.78 -12.74
CA ALA A 411 -24.82 -8.38 -12.37
C ALA A 411 -23.38 -7.90 -12.59
N TYR A 412 -22.38 -8.70 -12.20
CA TYR A 412 -20.98 -8.38 -12.48
C TYR A 412 -20.71 -8.29 -13.98
N ASP A 413 -21.16 -9.28 -14.76
CA ASP A 413 -21.00 -9.28 -16.22
C ASP A 413 -21.66 -8.06 -16.86
N GLY A 414 -22.90 -7.75 -16.48
CA GLY A 414 -23.65 -6.63 -17.05
C GLY A 414 -23.10 -5.25 -16.68
N ILE A 415 -22.46 -5.13 -15.51
CA ILE A 415 -21.83 -3.88 -15.08
C ILE A 415 -20.44 -3.70 -15.70
N THR A 416 -19.70 -4.78 -15.95
CA THR A 416 -18.28 -4.72 -16.34
C THR A 416 -17.99 -5.04 -17.80
N LYS A 417 -18.92 -5.68 -18.53
CA LYS A 417 -18.73 -6.13 -19.92
C LYS A 417 -19.80 -5.56 -20.82
N SER A 418 -19.42 -5.19 -22.05
CA SER A 418 -20.35 -4.80 -23.11
C SER A 418 -20.89 -6.02 -23.87
N GLY A 419 -22.12 -5.91 -24.38
CA GLY A 419 -22.70 -6.88 -25.32
C GLY A 419 -23.16 -8.23 -24.71
N VAL A 420 -23.32 -8.32 -23.39
CA VAL A 420 -23.87 -9.52 -22.75
C VAL A 420 -25.40 -9.48 -22.81
N ASP A 421 -26.04 -10.54 -23.33
CA ASP A 421 -27.49 -10.69 -23.25
C ASP A 421 -27.92 -11.08 -21.83
N LEU A 422 -28.21 -10.06 -21.02
CA LEU A 422 -28.58 -10.21 -19.61
C LEU A 422 -30.00 -10.75 -19.46
N HIS A 423 -30.91 -10.42 -20.38
CA HIS A 423 -32.32 -10.82 -20.29
C HIS A 423 -32.49 -12.33 -20.42
N ILE A 424 -31.80 -12.97 -21.37
CA ILE A 424 -31.86 -14.42 -21.52
C ILE A 424 -31.29 -15.13 -20.29
N LYS A 425 -30.13 -14.69 -19.81
CA LYS A 425 -29.50 -15.27 -18.61
C LYS A 425 -30.39 -15.11 -17.38
N MET A 426 -30.96 -13.93 -17.18
CA MET A 426 -31.85 -13.64 -16.05
C MET A 426 -33.12 -14.50 -16.08
N LYS A 427 -33.77 -14.59 -17.24
CA LYS A 427 -34.98 -15.41 -17.42
C LYS A 427 -34.72 -16.90 -17.19
N SER A 428 -33.53 -17.38 -17.56
CA SER A 428 -33.09 -18.76 -17.28
C SER A 428 -32.96 -18.99 -15.77
N ALA A 429 -32.25 -18.09 -15.07
CA ALA A 429 -32.09 -18.16 -13.61
C ALA A 429 -33.43 -18.09 -12.87
N GLU A 430 -34.34 -17.22 -13.34
CA GLU A 430 -35.71 -17.12 -12.84
C GLU A 430 -36.46 -18.44 -12.94
N LYS A 431 -36.49 -19.03 -14.14
CA LYS A 431 -37.26 -20.25 -14.41
C LYS A 431 -36.82 -21.40 -13.51
N GLU A 432 -35.51 -21.56 -13.32
CA GLU A 432 -34.95 -22.61 -12.47
C GLU A 432 -35.44 -22.47 -11.02
N ILE A 433 -35.34 -21.28 -10.43
CA ILE A 433 -35.71 -21.06 -9.03
C ILE A 433 -37.23 -21.02 -8.81
N LEU A 434 -38.00 -20.52 -9.78
CA LEU A 434 -39.46 -20.45 -9.70
C LEU A 434 -40.09 -21.84 -9.63
N SER A 435 -39.50 -22.83 -10.29
CA SER A 435 -39.97 -24.23 -10.26
C SER A 435 -40.02 -24.84 -8.85
N ILE A 436 -39.31 -24.24 -7.89
CA ILE A 436 -39.28 -24.67 -6.49
C ILE A 436 -40.37 -24.00 -5.66
N VAL A 437 -40.62 -22.71 -5.88
CA VAL A 437 -41.49 -21.91 -5.01
C VAL A 437 -42.93 -21.82 -5.52
N ASP A 438 -43.13 -21.80 -6.84
CA ASP A 438 -44.45 -21.75 -7.45
C ASP A 438 -45.07 -23.16 -7.44
N PRO A 439 -46.26 -23.34 -6.86
CA PRO A 439 -46.92 -24.64 -6.80
C PRO A 439 -47.35 -25.11 -8.20
N GLU A 440 -47.13 -26.39 -8.50
CA GLU A 440 -47.79 -27.03 -9.65
C GLU A 440 -49.30 -27.10 -9.40
N ILE A 441 -50.08 -26.33 -10.17
CA ILE A 441 -51.55 -26.42 -10.14
C ILE A 441 -51.97 -27.69 -10.89
N LYS A 442 -52.13 -28.81 -10.17
CA LYS A 442 -52.52 -30.11 -10.75
C LYS A 442 -54.03 -30.23 -11.01
N SER A 443 -54.87 -29.55 -10.23
CA SER A 443 -56.33 -29.64 -10.33
C SER A 443 -56.92 -28.73 -11.41
N ILE A 444 -57.75 -29.30 -12.28
CA ILE A 444 -58.46 -28.59 -13.36
C ILE A 444 -59.42 -27.54 -12.78
N ILE A 445 -60.14 -27.86 -11.70
CA ILE A 445 -61.06 -26.94 -11.02
C ILE A 445 -60.30 -25.73 -10.48
N HIS A 446 -59.13 -25.97 -9.88
CA HIS A 446 -58.28 -24.91 -9.36
C HIS A 446 -57.76 -24.00 -10.47
N LYS A 447 -57.40 -24.56 -11.65
CA LYS A 447 -57.03 -23.76 -12.84
C LYS A 447 -58.19 -22.88 -13.31
N VAL A 448 -59.40 -23.42 -13.40
CA VAL A 448 -60.59 -22.66 -13.83
C VAL A 448 -60.89 -21.53 -12.85
N LEU A 449 -60.81 -21.78 -11.53
CA LEU A 449 -61.01 -20.76 -10.51
C LEU A 449 -59.96 -19.63 -10.60
N VAL A 450 -58.68 -19.98 -10.83
CA VAL A 450 -57.61 -19.00 -11.05
C VAL A 450 -57.90 -18.14 -12.28
N VAL A 451 -58.36 -18.73 -13.38
CA VAL A 451 -58.73 -17.98 -14.61
C VAL A 451 -59.90 -17.03 -14.32
N ILE A 452 -60.97 -17.51 -13.69
CA ILE A 452 -62.14 -16.70 -13.34
C ILE A 452 -61.75 -15.55 -12.40
N ALA A 453 -60.95 -15.83 -11.37
CA ALA A 453 -60.53 -14.80 -10.40
C ALA A 453 -59.68 -13.70 -11.07
N ASN A 454 -58.82 -14.07 -12.02
CA ASN A 454 -58.07 -13.09 -12.81
C ASN A 454 -58.97 -12.26 -13.72
N ILE A 455 -59.94 -12.86 -14.41
CA ILE A 455 -60.92 -12.13 -15.24
C ILE A 455 -61.71 -11.14 -14.38
N ILE A 456 -62.17 -11.57 -13.20
CA ILE A 456 -62.93 -10.73 -12.28
C ILE A 456 -62.09 -9.53 -11.83
N ILE A 457 -60.84 -9.74 -11.40
CA ILE A 457 -59.96 -8.63 -10.99
C ILE A 457 -59.76 -7.66 -12.16
N THR A 458 -59.39 -8.16 -13.33
CA THR A 458 -59.15 -7.30 -14.50
C THR A 458 -60.39 -6.49 -14.87
N ALA A 459 -61.58 -7.10 -14.83
CA ALA A 459 -62.84 -6.39 -15.09
C ALA A 459 -63.16 -5.35 -14.01
N LEU A 460 -63.00 -5.69 -12.73
CA LEU A 460 -63.30 -4.80 -11.61
C LEU A 460 -62.34 -3.60 -11.52
N THR A 461 -61.07 -3.80 -11.88
CA THR A 461 -60.06 -2.73 -11.84
C THR A 461 -59.85 -2.05 -13.18
N LEU A 462 -60.63 -2.41 -14.21
CA LEU A 462 -60.44 -1.97 -15.60
C LEU A 462 -58.99 -2.14 -16.08
N GLY A 463 -58.33 -3.22 -15.67
CA GLY A 463 -56.92 -3.50 -16.00
C GLY A 463 -55.86 -2.72 -15.19
N PHE A 464 -56.21 -1.62 -14.51
CA PHE A 464 -55.23 -0.77 -13.83
C PHE A 464 -54.37 -1.52 -12.78
N ALA A 465 -54.98 -2.40 -11.98
CA ALA A 465 -54.24 -3.18 -11.00
C ALA A 465 -53.29 -4.20 -11.66
N ASN A 466 -53.67 -4.76 -12.80
CA ASN A 466 -52.83 -5.67 -13.57
C ASN A 466 -51.63 -4.95 -14.19
N ASP A 467 -51.84 -3.74 -14.74
CA ASP A 467 -50.76 -2.91 -15.32
C ASP A 467 -49.75 -2.48 -14.25
N LEU A 468 -50.23 -2.07 -13.07
CA LEU A 468 -49.36 -1.78 -11.92
C LEU A 468 -48.56 -3.03 -11.50
N LYS A 469 -49.20 -4.20 -11.49
CA LYS A 469 -48.53 -5.46 -11.16
C LYS A 469 -47.47 -5.84 -12.19
N GLU A 470 -47.77 -5.75 -13.48
CA GLU A 470 -46.82 -6.04 -14.56
C GLU A 470 -45.63 -5.07 -14.51
N SER A 471 -45.89 -3.79 -14.22
CA SER A 471 -44.84 -2.80 -13.99
C SER A 471 -43.99 -3.13 -12.77
N ALA A 472 -44.55 -3.65 -11.68
CA ALA A 472 -43.79 -4.00 -10.48
C ALA A 472 -43.03 -5.34 -10.59
N THR A 473 -43.65 -6.38 -11.17
CA THR A 473 -43.14 -7.76 -11.10
C THR A 473 -42.91 -8.41 -12.46
N GLY A 474 -43.25 -7.77 -13.57
CA GLY A 474 -43.18 -8.38 -14.91
C GLY A 474 -44.21 -9.50 -15.15
N ASN A 475 -45.24 -9.61 -14.30
CA ASN A 475 -46.34 -10.56 -14.47
C ASN A 475 -47.70 -9.85 -14.34
N TYR A 476 -48.55 -10.02 -15.34
CA TYR A 476 -49.88 -9.41 -15.42
C TYR A 476 -50.93 -10.08 -14.50
N TRP A 477 -50.80 -11.39 -14.26
CA TRP A 477 -51.85 -12.19 -13.62
C TRP A 477 -51.65 -12.34 -12.11
N PHE A 478 -52.73 -12.21 -11.32
CA PHE A 478 -52.70 -12.22 -9.85
C PHE A 478 -52.53 -13.61 -9.24
N PHE A 479 -53.31 -14.59 -9.68
CA PHE A 479 -53.46 -15.87 -8.95
C PHE A 479 -52.72 -17.06 -9.55
N ASN A 480 -51.78 -16.83 -10.48
CA ASN A 480 -51.06 -17.92 -11.16
C ASN A 480 -49.72 -18.28 -10.50
N GLN A 481 -49.36 -17.68 -9.37
CA GLN A 481 -48.04 -17.83 -8.75
C GLN A 481 -48.09 -17.66 -7.22
N SER A 482 -47.01 -18.05 -6.55
CA SER A 482 -46.85 -17.87 -5.11
C SER A 482 -46.33 -16.47 -4.75
N PRO A 483 -46.58 -15.96 -3.53
CA PRO A 483 -45.96 -14.73 -3.02
C PRO A 483 -44.43 -14.73 -3.15
N SER A 484 -43.77 -15.89 -2.97
CA SER A 484 -42.32 -16.02 -3.13
C SER A 484 -41.89 -15.93 -4.59
N GLY A 485 -42.68 -16.51 -5.50
CA GLY A 485 -42.49 -16.33 -6.94
C GLY A 485 -42.65 -14.89 -7.40
N GLU A 486 -43.51 -14.09 -6.77
CA GLU A 486 -43.62 -12.65 -7.10
C GLU A 486 -42.36 -11.89 -6.69
N VAL A 487 -41.81 -12.19 -5.51
CA VAL A 487 -40.58 -11.57 -5.01
C VAL A 487 -39.40 -11.89 -5.92
N ILE A 488 -39.29 -13.13 -6.42
CA ILE A 488 -38.22 -13.53 -7.34
C ILE A 488 -38.30 -12.74 -8.65
N ARG A 489 -39.50 -12.61 -9.23
CA ARG A 489 -39.69 -11.87 -10.49
C ARG A 489 -39.41 -10.37 -10.31
N ALA A 490 -39.89 -9.77 -9.23
CA ALA A 490 -39.60 -8.39 -8.88
C ALA A 490 -38.09 -8.17 -8.66
N LEU A 491 -37.41 -9.06 -7.94
CA LEU A 491 -35.97 -9.01 -7.71
C LEU A 491 -35.20 -9.07 -9.03
N ASN A 492 -35.52 -10.01 -9.91
CA ASN A 492 -34.84 -10.14 -11.21
C ASN A 492 -34.99 -8.88 -12.07
N LYS A 493 -36.18 -8.27 -12.08
CA LYS A 493 -36.43 -6.99 -12.76
C LYS A 493 -35.65 -5.84 -12.12
N GLU A 494 -35.60 -5.78 -10.80
CA GLU A 494 -34.84 -4.77 -10.04
C GLU A 494 -33.34 -4.89 -10.34
N VAL A 495 -32.80 -6.11 -10.39
CA VAL A 495 -31.39 -6.37 -10.74
C VAL A 495 -31.09 -5.87 -12.15
N LEU A 496 -31.91 -6.22 -13.15
CA LEU A 496 -31.73 -5.73 -14.53
C LEU A 496 -31.78 -4.20 -14.60
N THR A 497 -32.77 -3.59 -13.95
CA THR A 497 -32.93 -2.14 -13.92
C THR A 497 -31.71 -1.45 -13.27
N THR A 498 -31.17 -2.04 -12.21
CA THR A 498 -29.97 -1.53 -11.51
C THR A 498 -28.72 -1.63 -12.40
N ILE A 499 -28.62 -2.66 -13.25
CA ILE A 499 -27.54 -2.85 -14.22
C ILE A 499 -27.65 -1.88 -15.41
N ASP A 500 -28.87 -1.52 -15.81
CA ASP A 500 -29.09 -0.63 -16.97
C ASP A 500 -29.03 0.86 -16.58
N SER A 501 -29.34 1.21 -15.33
CA SER A 501 -29.47 2.60 -14.87
C SER A 501 -28.42 2.99 -13.83
N PRO A 502 -27.35 3.73 -14.22
CA PRO A 502 -26.35 4.23 -13.27
C PRO A 502 -26.87 5.33 -12.32
N GLU A 503 -27.97 6.01 -12.68
CA GLU A 503 -28.49 7.20 -11.99
C GLU A 503 -29.32 6.90 -10.72
N LEU A 504 -29.77 5.66 -10.52
CA LEU A 504 -30.61 5.29 -9.37
C LEU A 504 -29.87 5.30 -8.02
N ILE A 505 -28.54 5.37 -8.02
CA ILE A 505 -27.71 5.24 -6.80
C ILE A 505 -27.33 6.58 -6.19
N THR A 506 -27.44 7.68 -6.94
CA THR A 506 -27.20 9.04 -6.43
C THR A 506 -28.24 9.56 -5.42
N ILE A 507 -29.27 8.78 -5.08
CA ILE A 507 -30.44 9.23 -4.28
C ILE A 507 -30.50 8.60 -2.87
N LEU A 508 -29.52 7.79 -2.43
CA LEU A 508 -29.51 7.27 -1.06
C LEU A 508 -28.38 7.88 -0.20
N PRO A 509 -28.71 8.69 0.83
CA PRO A 509 -27.74 9.26 1.77
C PRO A 509 -27.21 8.27 2.81
#